data_AF-A0A3L7XT75-F1
#
_entry.id   AF-A0A3L7XT75-F1
#
_cell.length_a   1.000
_cell.length_b   1.000
_cell.length_c   1.000
_cell.angle_alpha   90.00
_cell.angle_beta   90.00
_cell.angle_gamma   90.00
#
_symmetry.space_group_name_H-M   'P 1'
#
loop_
_entity.id
_entity.type
_entity.pdbx_description
1 polymer ?
#
loop_
_entity_poly.entity_id
_entity_poly.type
_entity_poly.pdbx_seq_one_letter_code
_entity_poly.pdbx_strand_id
1 'polypeptide(L)'
;MYGWAQDLFPIHRSITGAGVRETLAYLGNLLPGLVVHAVPSGTQAFDWTVPDEWTIRDAFIADEAGNKVVDYNNHNLHVVAYSEPVDTWLSLT
;
A
#
# COMPACT_ATOMS: atom_id res chain seq x y z
N MET A 1 -14.41 -17.39 4.89
CA MET A 1 -14.39 -15.97 5.29
C MET A 1 -13.15 -15.61 6.11
N TYR A 2 -12.91 -16.20 7.30
CA TYR A 2 -11.70 -15.90 8.09
C TYR A 2 -10.38 -16.22 7.36
N GLY A 3 -10.29 -17.39 6.71
CA GLY A 3 -9.11 -17.75 5.90
C GLY A 3 -8.78 -16.72 4.81
N TRP A 4 -9.79 -16.22 4.10
CA TRP A 4 -9.59 -15.17 3.10
C TRP A 4 -9.08 -13.86 3.71
N ALA A 5 -9.56 -13.51 4.92
CA ALA A 5 -9.03 -12.35 5.62
C ALA A 5 -7.55 -12.55 5.99
N GLN A 6 -7.16 -13.75 6.40
CA GLN A 6 -5.76 -14.09 6.69
C GLN A 6 -4.89 -14.04 5.42
N ASP A 7 -5.36 -14.58 4.30
CA ASP A 7 -4.63 -14.55 3.03
C ASP A 7 -4.44 -13.12 2.51
N LEU A 8 -5.48 -12.29 2.68
CA LEU A 8 -5.48 -10.92 2.19
C LEU A 8 -4.76 -9.93 3.12
N PHE A 9 -4.64 -10.21 4.43
CA PHE A 9 -4.10 -9.27 5.41
C PHE A 9 -2.66 -8.80 5.10
N PRO A 10 -1.72 -9.68 4.68
CA PRO A 10 -0.36 -9.28 4.33
C PRO A 10 -0.25 -8.42 3.07
N ILE A 11 -1.31 -8.27 2.27
CA ILE A 11 -1.25 -7.46 1.04
C ILE A 11 -1.30 -5.97 1.42
N HIS A 12 -0.23 -5.26 1.09
CA HIS A 12 -0.06 -3.85 1.43
C HIS A 12 -0.87 -2.96 0.47
N ARG A 13 -2.11 -2.67 0.87
CA ARG A 13 -3.06 -1.87 0.08
C ARG A 13 -3.05 -0.40 0.46
N SER A 14 -3.41 0.41 -0.52
CA SER A 14 -3.83 1.80 -0.38
C SER A 14 -5.06 2.04 -1.28
N ILE A 15 -5.44 3.29 -1.57
CA ILE A 15 -6.53 3.59 -2.52
C ILE A 15 -6.13 3.35 -3.99
N THR A 16 -4.83 3.27 -4.27
CA THR A 16 -4.24 2.85 -5.56
C THR A 16 -3.07 1.90 -5.30
N GLY A 17 -2.40 1.43 -6.35
CA GLY A 17 -1.17 0.66 -6.24
C GLY A 17 -1.31 -0.83 -6.51
N ALA A 18 -0.16 -1.51 -6.53
CA ALA A 18 -0.07 -2.94 -6.80
C ALA A 18 -0.88 -3.82 -5.82
N GLY A 19 -0.89 -3.48 -4.53
CA GLY A 19 -1.61 -4.27 -3.52
C GLY A 19 -3.13 -4.33 -3.73
N VAL A 20 -3.75 -3.29 -4.29
CA VAL A 20 -5.18 -3.33 -4.66
C VAL A 20 -5.39 -4.26 -5.85
N ARG A 21 -4.50 -4.21 -6.86
CA ARG A 21 -4.57 -5.12 -8.03
C ARG A 21 -4.41 -6.58 -7.63
N GLU A 22 -3.46 -6.88 -6.75
CA GLU A 22 -3.26 -8.22 -6.19
C GLU A 22 -4.50 -8.71 -5.42
N THR A 23 -5.08 -7.84 -4.59
CA THR A 23 -6.31 -8.14 -3.85
C THR A 23 -7.48 -8.43 -4.80
N LEU A 24 -7.67 -7.61 -5.84
CA LEU A 24 -8.74 -7.83 -6.82
C LEU A 24 -8.52 -9.10 -7.65
N ALA A 25 -7.27 -9.44 -7.97
CA ALA A 25 -6.95 -10.70 -8.63
C ALA A 25 -7.27 -11.92 -7.75
N TYR A 26 -6.92 -11.87 -6.45
CA TYR A 26 -7.31 -12.90 -5.49
C TYR A 26 -8.84 -13.06 -5.42
N LEU A 27 -9.57 -11.95 -5.30
CA LEU A 27 -11.04 -11.97 -5.23
C LEU A 27 -11.68 -12.43 -6.54
N GLY A 28 -11.08 -12.14 -7.69
CA GLY A 28 -11.55 -12.61 -9.00
C GLY A 28 -11.59 -14.13 -9.11
N ASN A 29 -10.70 -14.84 -8.41
CA ASN A 29 -10.73 -16.30 -8.35
C ASN A 29 -11.92 -16.83 -7.52
N LEU A 30 -12.43 -16.05 -6.58
CA LEU A 30 -13.56 -16.41 -5.71
C LEU A 30 -14.92 -16.00 -6.29
N LEU A 31 -14.93 -14.96 -7.12
CA LEU A 31 -16.13 -14.32 -7.65
C LEU A 31 -16.08 -14.30 -9.19
N PRO A 32 -16.54 -15.37 -9.86
CA PRO A 32 -16.64 -15.41 -11.31
C PRO A 32 -17.50 -14.26 -11.83
N GLY A 33 -16.94 -13.42 -12.69
CA GLY A 33 -17.61 -12.23 -13.25
C GLY A 33 -17.21 -10.90 -12.60
N LEU A 34 -16.26 -10.89 -11.65
CA LEU A 34 -15.66 -9.65 -11.20
C LEU A 34 -14.91 -8.95 -12.36
N VAL A 35 -15.38 -7.76 -12.75
CA VAL A 35 -14.74 -6.93 -13.78
C VAL A 35 -13.88 -5.87 -13.09
N VAL A 36 -12.59 -5.84 -13.42
CA VAL A 36 -11.64 -4.86 -12.89
C VAL A 36 -11.48 -3.72 -13.88
N HIS A 37 -11.59 -2.49 -13.40
CA HIS A 37 -11.35 -1.27 -14.18
C HIS A 37 -10.13 -0.53 -13.66
N ALA A 38 -9.38 0.09 -14.56
CA ALA A 38 -8.31 1.02 -14.25
C ALA A 38 -8.66 2.39 -14.83
N VAL A 39 -8.61 3.43 -13.99
CA VAL A 39 -8.88 4.81 -14.39
C VAL A 39 -7.58 5.62 -14.24
N PRO A 40 -7.12 6.33 -15.28
CA PRO A 40 -5.86 7.08 -15.21
C PRO A 40 -5.87 8.18 -14.13
N SER A 41 -4.73 8.40 -13.48
CA SER A 41 -4.50 9.57 -12.62
C SER A 41 -4.77 10.88 -13.38
N GLY A 42 -5.28 11.89 -12.67
CA GLY A 42 -5.71 13.15 -13.25
C GLY A 42 -7.09 13.11 -13.92
N THR A 43 -7.74 11.95 -14.04
CA THR A 43 -9.12 11.88 -14.54
C THR A 43 -10.08 12.63 -13.61
N GLN A 44 -10.92 13.50 -14.15
CA GLN A 44 -11.96 14.19 -13.38
C GLN A 44 -13.15 13.27 -13.12
N ALA A 45 -13.58 13.18 -11.86
CA ALA A 45 -14.73 12.43 -11.41
C ALA A 45 -15.63 13.33 -10.54
N PHE A 46 -16.58 14.02 -11.18
CA PHE A 46 -17.37 15.09 -10.55
C PHE A 46 -16.46 16.18 -9.98
N ASP A 47 -16.48 16.40 -8.66
CA ASP A 47 -15.63 17.38 -7.98
C ASP A 47 -14.28 16.80 -7.52
N TRP A 48 -14.04 15.50 -7.77
CA TRP A 48 -12.81 14.82 -7.43
C TRP A 48 -11.90 14.66 -8.65
N THR A 49 -10.60 14.52 -8.39
CA THR A 49 -9.60 14.12 -9.38
C THR A 49 -8.99 12.80 -8.94
N VAL A 50 -8.88 11.83 -9.85
CA VAL A 50 -8.23 10.54 -9.56
C VAL A 50 -6.76 10.80 -9.19
N PRO A 51 -6.29 10.34 -8.01
CA PRO A 51 -4.95 10.67 -7.52
C PRO A 51 -3.86 9.96 -8.31
N ASP A 52 -2.62 10.41 -8.11
CA ASP A 52 -1.44 9.67 -8.54
C ASP A 52 -1.41 8.27 -7.91
N GLU A 53 -0.92 7.30 -8.68
CA GLU A 53 -0.74 5.94 -8.19
C GLU A 53 0.42 5.89 -7.19
N TRP A 54 0.18 5.31 -6.01
CA TRP A 54 1.19 5.17 -4.96
C TRP A 54 1.73 3.73 -4.90
N THR A 55 3.05 3.61 -4.77
CA THR A 55 3.73 2.32 -4.58
C THR A 55 4.85 2.49 -3.57
N ILE A 56 4.94 1.53 -2.65
CA ILE A 56 5.99 1.43 -1.64
C ILE A 56 6.78 0.14 -1.88
N ARG A 57 8.11 0.23 -1.74
CA ARG A 57 9.03 -0.89 -1.94
C ARG A 57 9.64 -1.37 -0.63
N ASP A 58 10.02 -0.44 0.24
CA ASP A 58 10.51 -0.68 1.58
C ASP A 58 10.35 0.62 2.40
N ALA A 59 10.37 0.51 3.74
CA ALA A 59 10.48 1.65 4.64
C ALA A 59 10.93 1.18 6.02
N PHE A 60 11.79 1.96 6.67
CA PHE A 60 12.23 1.68 8.04
C PHE A 60 12.77 2.94 8.69
N ILE A 61 12.84 2.91 10.02
CA ILE A 61 13.65 3.82 10.81
C ILE A 61 14.74 2.97 11.44
N ALA A 62 16.01 3.35 11.24
CA ALA A 62 17.15 2.66 11.82
C ALA A 62 17.92 3.58 12.79
N ASP A 63 18.52 2.97 13.82
CA ASP A 63 19.50 3.66 14.67
C ASP A 63 20.89 3.74 13.99
N GLU A 64 21.85 4.42 14.64
CA GLU A 64 23.22 4.59 14.12
C GLU A 64 24.00 3.27 14.01
N ALA A 65 23.57 2.21 14.72
CA ALA A 65 24.15 0.88 14.61
C ALA A 65 23.52 0.05 13.47
N GLY A 66 22.54 0.61 12.75
CA GLY A 66 21.84 -0.04 11.65
C GLY A 66 20.69 -0.95 12.09
N ASN A 67 20.29 -0.91 13.37
CA ASN A 67 19.14 -1.68 13.84
C ASN A 67 17.85 -0.98 13.39
N LYS A 68 17.02 -1.67 12.60
CA LYS A 68 15.68 -1.20 12.23
C LYS A 68 14.78 -1.20 13.46
N VAL A 69 14.56 -0.03 14.06
CA VAL A 69 13.65 0.15 15.22
C VAL A 69 12.18 0.19 14.78
N VAL A 70 11.92 0.55 13.52
CA VAL A 70 10.63 0.40 12.85
C VAL A 70 10.90 -0.21 11.48
N ASP A 71 10.17 -1.26 11.09
CA ASP A 71 10.35 -1.95 9.82
C ASP A 71 9.00 -2.24 9.15
N TYR A 72 8.78 -1.67 7.98
CA TYR A 72 7.59 -1.89 7.15
C TYR A 72 7.34 -3.36 6.83
N ASN A 73 8.39 -4.17 6.70
CA ASN A 73 8.27 -5.59 6.40
C ASN A 73 7.70 -6.38 7.58
N ASN A 74 7.73 -5.83 8.79
CA ASN A 74 7.10 -6.42 9.96
C ASN A 74 5.59 -6.12 10.01
N HIS A 75 5.20 -4.87 9.70
CA HIS A 75 3.79 -4.47 9.70
C HIS A 75 3.53 -3.26 8.79
N ASN A 76 2.62 -3.38 7.83
CA ASN A 76 2.29 -2.30 6.88
C ASN A 76 1.83 -0.99 7.55
N LEU A 77 1.09 -1.07 8.66
CA LEU A 77 0.63 0.09 9.43
C LEU A 77 1.75 0.94 10.06
N HIS A 78 3.03 0.52 9.97
CA HIS A 78 4.15 1.40 10.33
C HIS A 78 4.31 2.60 9.39
N VAL A 79 3.73 2.54 8.18
CA VAL A 79 3.80 3.61 7.20
C VAL A 79 2.41 4.19 6.98
N VAL A 80 2.32 5.53 7.01
CA VAL A 80 1.10 6.22 6.62
C VAL A 80 0.90 6.04 5.11
N ALA A 81 -0.28 5.60 4.70
CA ALA A 81 -0.60 5.45 3.29
C ALA A 81 -0.38 6.78 2.54
N TYR A 82 0.16 6.72 1.32
CA TYR A 82 0.49 7.90 0.51
C TYR A 82 1.66 8.77 1.02
N SER A 83 2.46 8.32 1.98
CA SER A 83 3.72 9.00 2.33
C SER A 83 4.61 9.21 1.11
N GLU A 84 5.19 10.41 1.00
CA GLU A 84 6.23 10.74 0.03
C GLU A 84 7.54 9.99 0.33
N PRO A 85 8.36 9.70 -0.70
CA PRO A 85 9.66 9.09 -0.49
C PRO A 85 10.58 10.01 0.31
N VAL A 86 11.23 9.46 1.32
CA VAL A 86 12.17 10.17 2.18
C VAL A 86 13.40 9.31 2.45
N ASP A 87 14.57 9.94 2.38
CA ASP A 87 15.86 9.36 2.76
C ASP A 87 16.65 10.44 3.51
N THR A 88 16.64 10.37 4.85
CA THR A 88 17.20 11.43 5.70
C THR A 88 17.61 10.91 7.07
N TRP A 89 18.50 11.67 7.72
CA TRP A 89 18.86 11.50 9.13
C TRP A 89 18.15 12.56 9.96
N LEU A 90 17.49 12.15 11.05
CA LEU A 90 16.78 13.03 11.97
C LEU A 90 17.30 12.81 13.39
N SER A 91 17.39 13.87 14.18
CA SER A 91 17.51 13.77 15.63
C SER A 91 16.15 13.40 16.23
N LEU A 92 16.16 12.68 17.35
CA LEU A 92 14.95 12.45 18.15
C LEU A 92 14.44 13.73 18.84
N THR A 93 15.28 14.77 18.86
CA THR A 93 15.07 16.05 19.55
C THR A 93 14.94 17.19 18.57
#